data_AF-A0A1W9LUW4-F1
#
_entry.id   AF-A0A1W9LUW4-F1
#
_cell.length_a   1.000
_cell.length_b   1.000
_cell.length_c   1.000
_cell.angle_alpha   90.00
_cell.angle_beta   90.00
_cell.angle_gamma   90.00
#
_symmetry.space_group_name_H-M   'P 1'
#
loop_
_entity.id
_entity.type
_entity.pdbx_description
1 polymer ?
#
loop_
_entity_poly.entity_id
_entity_poly.type
_entity_poly.pdbx_seq_one_letter_code
_entity_poly.pdbx_strand_id
1 'polypeptide(L)'
;MDKEQFHNALNRFRPGDFVGMFSDDYMGAGKIVDIMKSDHTGNIAVIVKFIRNIGNDNNDRYGGDIFLLSPDKKIGMNPDTWKKLTDEEIQAYLENRKSQLDEKMNNF
;
A
#
# COMPACT_ATOMS: atom_id res chain seq x y z
N MET A 1 3.64 18.98 8.54
CA MET A 1 3.72 18.95 7.07
C MET A 1 2.69 19.94 6.58
N ASP A 2 3.08 20.93 5.79
CA ASP A 2 2.08 21.80 5.15
C ASP A 2 1.34 21.05 4.03
N LYS A 3 0.21 21.59 3.58
CA LYS A 3 -0.66 20.95 2.59
C LYS A 3 0.05 20.71 1.24
N GLU A 4 0.98 21.57 0.87
CA GLU A 4 1.75 21.47 -0.37
C GLU A 4 2.77 20.34 -0.31
N GLN A 5 3.52 20.24 0.79
CA GLN A 5 4.42 19.13 1.10
C GLN A 5 3.67 17.79 1.10
N PHE A 6 2.46 17.76 1.67
CA PHE A 6 1.63 16.55 1.72
C PHE A 6 1.19 16.07 0.33
N HIS A 7 0.75 16.99 -0.53
CA HIS A 7 0.40 16.65 -1.91
C HIS A 7 1.64 16.24 -2.72
N ASN A 8 2.78 16.89 -2.50
CA ASN A 8 4.04 16.56 -3.17
C ASN A 8 4.59 15.18 -2.79
N ALA A 9 4.44 14.76 -1.53
CA ALA A 9 4.86 13.44 -1.06
C ALA A 9 4.19 12.28 -1.82
N LEU A 10 2.97 12.49 -2.31
CA LEU A 10 2.22 11.49 -3.10
C LEU A 10 2.42 11.62 -4.60
N ASN A 11 2.88 12.78 -5.11
CA ASN A 11 3.10 13.00 -6.55
C ASN A 11 4.19 12.09 -7.14
N ARG A 12 5.04 11.50 -6.30
CA ARG A 12 6.04 10.50 -6.73
C ARG A 12 5.42 9.15 -7.07
N PHE A 13 4.18 8.87 -6.67
CA PHE A 13 3.50 7.59 -6.89
C PHE A 13 2.42 7.68 -7.96
N ARG A 14 2.14 6.55 -8.60
CA ARG A 14 1.14 6.38 -9.67
C ARG A 14 0.45 5.03 -9.54
N PRO A 15 -0.80 4.89 -10.02
CA PRO A 15 -1.41 3.59 -10.27
C PRO A 15 -0.44 2.68 -11.04
N GLY A 16 -0.23 1.47 -10.53
CA GLY A 16 0.74 0.52 -11.06
C GLY A 16 2.02 0.39 -10.25
N ASP A 17 2.44 1.44 -9.54
CA ASP A 17 3.65 1.39 -8.71
C ASP A 17 3.49 0.37 -7.57
N PHE A 18 4.55 -0.38 -7.31
CA PHE A 18 4.69 -1.16 -6.09
C PHE A 18 5.35 -0.31 -5.02
N VAL A 19 4.74 -0.31 -3.84
CA VAL A 19 5.19 0.45 -2.69
C VAL A 19 5.34 -0.43 -1.47
N GLY A 20 6.46 -0.25 -0.78
CA GLY A 20 6.67 -0.71 0.57
C GLY A 20 6.22 0.39 1.52
N MET A 21 5.41 0.02 2.50
CA MET A 21 4.95 0.91 3.55
C MET A 21 5.61 0.47 4.85
N PHE A 22 6.40 1.36 5.44
CA PHE A 22 7.24 1.06 6.60
C PHE A 22 6.91 2.04 7.73
N SER A 23 5.93 1.67 8.56
CA SER A 23 5.61 2.39 9.79
C SER A 23 5.74 1.46 10.98
N ASP A 24 5.87 2.03 12.18
CA ASP A 24 5.96 1.25 13.43
C ASP A 24 4.79 0.26 13.59
N ASP A 25 3.60 0.62 13.08
CA ASP A 25 2.38 -0.20 13.15
C ASP A 25 2.16 -1.10 11.93
N TYR A 26 2.99 -0.99 10.89
CA TYR A 26 2.76 -1.71 9.64
C TYR A 26 4.00 -1.82 8.76
N MET A 27 4.32 -3.06 8.40
CA MET A 27 5.26 -3.38 7.35
C MET A 27 4.57 -4.22 6.27
N GLY A 28 4.65 -3.78 5.03
CA GLY A 28 4.13 -4.57 3.92
C GLY A 28 4.33 -3.92 2.56
N ALA A 29 4.23 -4.75 1.52
CA ALA A 29 4.33 -4.34 0.13
C ALA A 29 3.00 -4.53 -0.59
N GLY A 30 2.65 -3.55 -1.42
CA GLY A 30 1.42 -3.58 -2.21
C GLY A 30 1.54 -2.79 -3.50
N LYS A 31 0.61 -3.06 -4.42
CA LYS A 31 0.47 -2.33 -5.68
C LYS A 31 -0.57 -1.23 -5.52
N ILE A 32 -0.23 -0.01 -5.91
CA ILE A 32 -1.20 1.08 -6.00
C ILE A 32 -2.15 0.78 -7.14
N VAL A 33 -3.44 0.69 -6.83
CA VAL A 33 -4.52 0.46 -7.79
C VAL A 33 -5.05 1.79 -8.31
N ASP A 34 -5.29 2.74 -7.41
CA ASP A 34 -5.83 4.05 -7.76
C ASP A 34 -5.44 5.13 -6.73
N ILE A 35 -5.45 6.39 -7.16
CA ILE A 35 -5.21 7.57 -6.33
C ILE A 35 -6.27 8.62 -6.67
N MET A 36 -7.19 8.86 -5.73
CA MET A 36 -8.25 9.86 -5.88
C MET A 36 -7.94 11.08 -5.02
N LYS A 37 -7.97 12.28 -5.62
CA LYS A 37 -7.73 13.54 -4.93
C LYS A 37 -9.02 14.36 -4.88
N SER A 38 -9.34 14.90 -3.70
CA SER A 38 -10.50 15.79 -3.51
C SER A 38 -10.04 17.24 -3.54
N ASP A 39 -10.49 18.00 -4.54
CA ASP A 39 -10.19 19.44 -4.64
C ASP A 39 -10.89 20.27 -3.56
N HIS A 40 -12.03 19.79 -3.05
CA HIS A 40 -12.81 20.48 -2.04
C HIS A 40 -12.20 20.39 -0.64
N THR A 41 -11.69 19.21 -0.27
CA THR A 41 -11.15 18.95 1.07
C THR A 41 -9.62 18.88 1.10
N GLY A 42 -8.97 18.67 -0.05
CA GLY A 42 -7.54 18.38 -0.12
C GLY A 42 -7.15 16.97 0.34
N ASN A 43 -8.13 16.11 0.66
CA ASN A 43 -7.87 14.73 1.04
C ASN A 43 -7.48 13.89 -0.16
N ILE A 44 -6.70 12.84 0.09
CA ILE A 44 -6.29 11.88 -0.92
C ILE A 44 -6.69 10.49 -0.43
N ALA A 45 -7.35 9.72 -1.29
CA ALA A 45 -7.61 8.31 -1.07
C ALA A 45 -6.68 7.50 -1.97
N VAL A 46 -5.92 6.57 -1.39
CA VAL A 46 -5.06 5.64 -2.14
C VAL A 46 -5.58 4.23 -1.96
N ILE A 47 -5.84 3.54 -3.06
CA ILE A 47 -6.23 2.12 -3.05
C ILE A 47 -5.00 1.27 -3.28
N VAL A 48 -4.71 0.34 -2.37
CA VAL A 48 -3.53 -0.54 -2.45
C VAL A 48 -3.96 -2.00 -2.35
N LYS A 49 -3.51 -2.84 -3.29
CA LYS A 49 -3.65 -4.30 -3.19
C LYS A 49 -2.36 -4.90 -2.65
N PHE A 50 -2.39 -5.44 -1.44
CA PHE A 50 -1.20 -6.03 -0.80
C PHE A 50 -0.82 -7.39 -1.35
N ILE A 51 0.50 -7.62 -1.42
CA ILE A 51 1.09 -8.92 -1.78
C ILE A 51 0.70 -10.00 -0.76
N ARG A 52 0.62 -9.66 0.54
CA ARG A 52 0.19 -10.61 1.59
C ARG A 52 -1.23 -11.15 1.42
N ASN A 53 -2.06 -10.46 0.63
CA ASN A 53 -3.44 -10.87 0.34
C ASN A 53 -3.54 -11.85 -0.84
N ILE A 54 -2.43 -12.11 -1.55
CA ILE A 54 -2.41 -13.13 -2.61
C ILE A 54 -2.71 -14.49 -1.98
N GLY A 55 -3.67 -15.22 -2.58
CA GLY A 55 -4.14 -16.53 -2.12
C GLY A 55 -5.01 -16.47 -0.85
N ASN A 56 -5.59 -15.31 -0.52
CA ASN A 56 -6.55 -15.20 0.57
C ASN A 56 -7.97 -14.99 0.01
N ASP A 57 -8.73 -16.07 -0.11
CA ASP A 57 -10.07 -16.11 -0.70
C ASP A 57 -11.09 -15.21 0.02
N ASN A 58 -10.84 -14.84 1.28
CA ASN A 58 -11.72 -13.97 2.06
C ASN A 58 -11.60 -12.48 1.71
N ASN A 59 -10.53 -12.06 1.02
CA ASN A 59 -10.29 -10.65 0.67
C ASN A 59 -10.68 -10.30 -0.77
N ASP A 60 -11.09 -11.28 -1.58
CA ASP A 60 -11.45 -11.06 -2.99
C ASP A 60 -12.80 -10.37 -3.19
N ARG A 61 -13.62 -10.23 -2.14
CA ARG A 61 -14.91 -9.54 -2.28
C ARG A 61 -14.79 -8.03 -2.46
N TYR A 62 -13.72 -7.36 -2.01
CA TYR A 62 -13.57 -5.90 -2.17
C TYR A 62 -12.11 -5.44 -2.26
N GLY A 63 -11.58 -5.33 -3.49
CA GLY A 63 -10.96 -4.08 -3.95
C GLY A 63 -9.72 -3.50 -3.25
N GLY A 64 -8.95 -4.26 -2.48
CA GLY A 64 -7.74 -3.72 -1.83
C GLY A 64 -8.04 -2.79 -0.64
N ASP A 65 -7.01 -2.49 0.13
CA ASP A 65 -7.12 -1.63 1.30
C ASP A 65 -7.09 -0.17 0.86
N ILE A 66 -8.02 0.63 1.40
CA ILE A 66 -8.13 2.07 1.09
C ILE A 66 -7.47 2.86 2.22
N PHE A 67 -6.45 3.64 1.87
CA PHE A 67 -5.81 4.59 2.76
C PHE A 67 -6.37 5.98 2.50
N LEU A 68 -7.16 6.48 3.44
CA LEU A 68 -7.59 7.87 3.47
C LEU A 68 -6.49 8.69 4.14
N LEU A 69 -5.96 9.66 3.42
CA LEU A 69 -4.86 10.51 3.85
C LEU A 69 -5.36 11.95 3.86
N SER A 70 -5.15 12.64 4.97
CA SER A 70 -5.65 14.00 5.20
C SER A 70 -4.47 14.90 5.58
N PRO A 71 -4.36 16.12 5.01
CA PRO A 71 -3.32 17.05 5.44
C PRO A 71 -3.46 17.43 6.92
N ASP A 72 -4.69 17.49 7.44
CA ASP A 72 -5.00 17.95 8.80
C ASP A 72 -5.09 16.81 9.84
N LYS A 73 -4.99 15.56 9.39
CA LYS A 73 -5.17 14.39 10.26
C LYS A 73 -4.11 13.34 9.91
N LYS A 74 -3.31 12.93 10.89
CA LYS A 74 -2.47 11.72 10.81
C LYS A 74 -3.30 10.42 10.83
N ILE A 75 -4.52 10.45 10.28
CA ILE A 75 -5.35 9.26 10.14
C ILE A 75 -4.95 8.67 8.79
N GLY A 76 -4.40 7.46 8.81
CA GLY A 76 -3.77 6.83 7.65
C GLY A 76 -2.25 6.99 7.66
N MET A 77 -1.55 5.97 7.15
CA MET A 77 -0.08 5.91 7.14
C MET A 77 0.54 7.14 6.48
N ASN A 78 1.64 7.64 7.05
CA ASN A 78 2.35 8.78 6.49
C ASN A 78 2.97 8.41 5.12
N PRO A 79 2.58 9.07 4.01
CA PRO A 79 3.13 8.81 2.67
C PRO A 79 4.65 8.98 2.55
N ASP A 80 5.26 9.77 3.44
CA ASP A 80 6.72 9.94 3.49
C ASP A 80 7.42 8.62 3.78
N THR A 81 6.79 7.75 4.58
CA THR A 81 7.31 6.43 4.97
C THR A 81 7.16 5.38 3.87
N TRP A 82 6.48 5.74 2.78
CA TRP A 82 6.30 4.83 1.66
C TRP A 82 7.49 4.95 0.71
N LYS A 83 7.96 3.81 0.21
CA LYS A 83 9.08 3.71 -0.72
C LYS A 83 8.62 2.93 -1.95
N LYS A 84 8.95 3.42 -3.16
CA LYS A 84 8.81 2.57 -4.35
C LYS A 84 9.75 1.37 -4.24
N LEU A 85 9.23 0.21 -4.57
CA LEU A 85 10.02 -1.03 -4.57
C LEU A 85 10.66 -1.24 -5.93
N THR A 86 11.87 -1.80 -5.94
CA THR A 86 12.51 -2.33 -7.15
C THR A 86 11.93 -3.70 -7.52
N ASP A 87 12.17 -4.16 -8.74
CA ASP A 87 11.73 -5.49 -9.18
C ASP A 87 12.30 -6.60 -8.30
N GLU A 88 13.55 -6.46 -7.85
CA GLU A 88 14.19 -7.41 -6.93
C GLU A 88 13.51 -7.42 -5.55
N GLU A 89 13.16 -6.25 -5.01
CA GLU A 89 12.44 -6.13 -3.75
C GLU A 89 11.03 -6.75 -3.86
N ILE A 90 10.33 -6.50 -4.98
CA ILE A 90 9.00 -7.08 -5.26
C ILE A 90 9.10 -8.60 -5.31
N GLN A 91 10.11 -9.14 -6.01
CA GLN A 91 10.32 -10.58 -6.14
C GLN A 91 10.56 -11.23 -4.77
N ALA A 92 11.37 -10.61 -3.91
CA ALA A 92 11.58 -11.09 -2.55
C ALA A 92 10.29 -11.16 -1.72
N TYR A 93 9.39 -10.16 -1.86
CA TYR A 93 8.09 -10.19 -1.20
C TYR A 93 7.18 -11.32 -1.72
N LEU A 94 7.19 -11.58 -3.04
CA LEU A 94 6.41 -12.65 -3.65
C LEU A 94 6.91 -14.03 -3.24
N GLU A 95 8.23 -14.24 -3.21
CA GLU A 95 8.85 -15.49 -2.78
C GLU A 95 8.57 -15.80 -1.31
N ASN A 96 8.73 -14.81 -0.43
CA ASN A 96 8.36 -14.96 0.98
C ASN A 96 6.88 -15.32 1.13
N ARG A 97 5.99 -14.64 0.40
CA ARG A 97 4.55 -14.95 0.45
C ARG A 97 4.25 -16.36 -0.05
N LYS A 98 4.92 -16.81 -1.11
CA LYS A 98 4.79 -18.18 -1.62
C LYS A 98 5.21 -19.20 -0.57
N SER A 99 6.38 -19.01 0.07
CA SER A 99 6.85 -19.91 1.14
C SER A 99 5.81 -20.05 2.26
N GLN A 100 5.21 -18.93 2.70
CA GLN A 100 4.17 -18.96 3.72
C GLN A 100 2.89 -19.69 3.29
N LEU A 101 2.53 -19.63 2.01
CA LEU A 101 1.38 -20.37 1.47
C LEU A 101 1.69 -21.87 1.39
N ASP A 102 2.87 -22.23 0.90
CA ASP A 102 3.33 -23.61 0.80
C ASP A 102 3.40 -24.27 2.20
N GLU A 103 3.92 -23.56 3.20
CA GLU A 103 3.92 -24.00 4.60
C GLU A 103 2.50 -24.22 5.14
N LYS A 104 1.55 -23.35 4.82
CA LYS A 104 0.16 -23.53 5.24
C LYS A 104 -0.44 -24.78 4.62
N MET A 105 -0.20 -25.01 3.32
CA MET A 105 -0.73 -26.16 2.59
C MET A 105 -0.16 -27.49 3.12
N ASN A 106 1.12 -27.54 3.47
CA ASN A 106 1.76 -28.76 3.98
C ASN A 106 1.38 -29.12 5.42
N ASN A 107 0.73 -28.20 6.14
CA ASN A 107 0.25 -28.40 7.51
C ASN A 107 -1.25 -28.76 7.56
N PHE A 108 -1.90 -28.98 6.41
CA PHE A 108 -3.24 -29.56 6.26
C PHE A 108 -3.15 -31.03 5.87
#